data_AF-A0A950Q396-F1
#
_entry.id   AF-A0A950Q396-F1
#
_cell.length_a   1.000
_cell.length_b   1.000
_cell.length_c   1.000
_cell.angle_alpha   90.00
_cell.angle_beta   90.00
_cell.angle_gamma   90.00
#
_symmetry.space_group_name_H-M   'P 1'
#
loop_
_entity.id
_entity.type
_entity.pdbx_description
1 polymer ?
#
loop_
_entity_poly.entity_id
_entity_poly.type
_entity_poly.pdbx_seq_one_letter_code
_entity_poly.pdbx_strand_id
1 'polypeptide(L)'
;MQDRDLDTTVGGSGLDALYRAHYESMVRLAGLLTGDFSIGEEIAQDAFARLVDARGVREPSAYLRATVVNLSRSRIRRAVIARRHGAAQAVSFVDPASGPEGVPTQITVRDELARLPRRQREAIVLRYYAGMS
;
A
#
# COMPACT_ATOMS: atom_id res chain seq x y z
N MET A 1 -7.27 -5.35 -21.02
CA MET A 1 -6.31 -4.83 -22.02
C MET A 1 -4.97 -4.66 -21.33
N GLN A 2 -3.92 -5.41 -21.58
CA GLN A 2 -3.68 -6.73 -22.15
C GLN A 2 -2.23 -7.06 -21.72
N ASP A 3 -1.92 -8.33 -21.57
CA ASP A 3 -0.63 -8.85 -21.11
C ASP A 3 0.57 -8.15 -21.75
N ARG A 4 1.52 -7.76 -20.89
CA ARG A 4 2.89 -7.52 -21.32
C ARG A 4 3.80 -8.21 -20.34
N ASP A 5 4.12 -9.45 -20.68
CA ASP A 5 5.25 -10.21 -20.17
C ASP A 5 6.51 -9.33 -20.25
N LEU A 6 6.90 -8.75 -19.12
CA LEU A 6 8.23 -8.19 -18.96
C LEU A 6 9.15 -9.35 -18.60
N ASP A 7 9.75 -9.87 -19.66
CA ASP A 7 10.77 -10.91 -19.65
C ASP A 7 11.79 -10.64 -18.54
N THR A 8 11.89 -11.61 -17.63
CA THR A 8 12.61 -11.55 -16.37
C THR A 8 14.09 -11.77 -16.64
N THR A 9 14.76 -10.79 -17.23
CA THR A 9 16.23 -10.74 -17.17
C THR A 9 16.63 -10.06 -15.87
N VAL A 10 17.11 -10.85 -14.91
CA VAL A 10 17.67 -10.38 -13.64
C VAL A 10 19.00 -9.67 -13.92
N GLY A 11 18.88 -8.42 -14.37
CA GLY A 11 19.92 -7.41 -14.51
C GLY A 11 19.30 -6.04 -14.21
N GLY A 12 20.12 -5.02 -13.99
CA GLY A 12 19.65 -3.68 -13.59
C GLY A 12 18.56 -3.08 -14.49
N SER A 13 18.49 -3.50 -15.76
CA SER A 13 17.46 -3.10 -16.72
C SER A 13 16.07 -3.70 -16.46
N GLY A 14 15.98 -4.97 -16.03
CA GLY A 14 14.70 -5.63 -15.74
C GLY A 14 14.05 -5.09 -14.47
N LEU A 15 14.87 -4.78 -13.45
CA LEU A 15 14.41 -4.16 -12.22
C LEU A 15 13.94 -2.71 -12.43
N ASP A 16 14.68 -1.91 -13.21
CA ASP A 16 14.28 -0.52 -13.53
C ASP A 16 12.94 -0.50 -14.29
N ALA A 17 12.75 -1.39 -15.26
CA ALA A 17 11.49 -1.53 -15.97
C ALA A 17 10.33 -1.90 -15.03
N LEU A 18 10.55 -2.86 -14.14
CA LEU A 18 9.56 -3.26 -13.13
C LEU A 18 9.23 -2.11 -12.16
N TYR A 19 10.25 -1.38 -11.72
CA TYR A 19 10.11 -0.23 -10.84
C TYR A 19 9.25 0.86 -11.49
N ARG A 20 9.61 1.30 -12.70
CA ARG A 20 8.85 2.32 -13.44
C ARG A 20 7.41 1.87 -13.72
N ALA A 21 7.19 0.58 -13.98
CA ALA A 21 5.86 0.05 -14.27
C ALA A 21 4.96 -0.04 -13.02
N HIS A 22 5.52 -0.34 -11.85
CA HIS A 22 4.71 -0.71 -10.68
C HIS A 22 4.81 0.22 -9.49
N TYR A 23 5.83 1.08 -9.37
CA TYR A 23 6.06 1.89 -8.18
C TYR A 23 4.85 2.73 -7.78
N GLU A 24 4.33 3.57 -8.67
CA GLU A 24 3.18 4.42 -8.38
C GLU A 24 1.94 3.62 -7.97
N SER A 25 1.72 2.47 -8.62
CA SER A 25 0.60 1.58 -8.28
C SER A 25 0.75 0.96 -6.89
N MET A 26 1.98 0.64 -6.46
CA MET A 26 2.27 0.11 -5.13
C MET A 26 2.13 1.18 -4.06
N VAL A 27 2.59 2.41 -4.32
CA VAL A 27 2.39 3.57 -3.43
C VAL A 27 0.91 3.83 -3.22
N ARG A 28 0.13 3.85 -4.30
CA ARG A 28 -1.31 4.05 -4.25
C ARG A 28 -2.01 2.92 -3.50
N LEU A 29 -1.64 1.66 -3.76
CA LEU A 29 -2.20 0.49 -3.06
C LEU A 29 -1.92 0.58 -1.55
N ALA A 30 -0.69 0.87 -1.17
CA ALA A 30 -0.28 0.99 0.23
C ALA A 30 -1.09 2.09 0.94
N GLY A 31 -1.16 3.29 0.35
CA GLY A 31 -1.90 4.42 0.93
C GLY A 31 -3.40 4.15 1.07
N LEU A 32 -4.01 3.47 0.10
CA LEU A 32 -5.41 3.07 0.18
C LEU A 32 -5.67 2.02 1.27
N LEU A 33 -4.76 1.05 1.45
CA LEU A 33 -4.91 0.02 2.49
C LEU A 33 -4.77 0.63 3.89
N THR A 34 -3.79 1.50 4.08
CA THR A 34 -3.52 2.13 5.38
C THR A 34 -4.49 3.25 5.69
N GLY A 35 -5.08 3.88 4.68
CA GLY A 35 -5.86 5.11 4.82
C GLY A 35 -4.98 6.35 5.05
N ASP A 36 -3.67 6.22 4.80
CA ASP A 36 -2.67 7.28 4.96
C ASP A 36 -1.68 7.18 3.79
N PHE A 37 -1.76 8.13 2.86
CA PHE A 37 -0.92 8.16 1.68
C PHE A 37 0.51 8.63 1.96
N SER A 38 0.75 9.33 3.08
CA SER A 38 2.10 9.83 3.42
C SER A 38 3.11 8.70 3.62
N ILE A 39 2.62 7.52 4.02
CA ILE A 39 3.44 6.33 4.27
C ILE A 39 3.46 5.35 3.08
N GLY A 40 2.71 5.63 2.02
CA GLY A 40 2.57 4.71 0.89
C GLY A 40 3.90 4.51 0.17
N GLU A 41 4.69 5.58 0.08
CA GLU A 41 6.02 5.58 -0.51
C GLU A 41 7.00 4.68 0.24
N GLU A 42 7.07 4.84 1.56
CA GLU A 42 7.90 4.03 2.46
C GLU A 42 7.59 2.54 2.29
N ILE A 43 6.31 2.16 2.25
CA ILE A 43 5.89 0.77 2.08
C ILE A 43 6.29 0.22 0.71
N ALA A 44 6.12 1.01 -0.36
CA ALA A 44 6.47 0.58 -1.71
C ALA A 44 7.99 0.37 -1.83
N GLN A 45 8.79 1.30 -1.31
CA GLN A 45 10.25 1.19 -1.29
C GLN A 45 10.70 -0.06 -0.53
N ASP A 46 10.15 -0.30 0.66
CA ASP A 46 10.46 -1.48 1.49
C ASP A 46 10.09 -2.79 0.76
N ALA A 47 9.01 -2.79 -0.01
CA ALA A 47 8.60 -3.93 -0.83
C ALA A 47 9.57 -4.18 -2.01
N PHE A 48 10.02 -3.13 -2.69
CA PHE A 48 11.02 -3.25 -3.76
C PHE A 48 12.38 -3.70 -3.21
N ALA A 49 12.82 -3.20 -2.05
CA ALA A 49 14.04 -3.65 -1.40
C ALA A 49 14.00 -5.17 -1.12
N ARG A 50 12.89 -5.66 -0.56
CA ARG A 50 12.67 -7.10 -0.32
C ARG A 50 12.67 -7.92 -1.62
N LEU A 51 12.15 -7.37 -2.71
CA LEU A 51 12.17 -8.04 -4.00
C LEU A 51 13.60 -8.15 -4.57
N VAL A 52 14.42 -7.12 -4.41
CA VAL A 52 15.84 -7.14 -4.82
C VAL A 52 16.62 -8.23 -4.06
N ASP A 53 16.33 -8.39 -2.78
CA ASP A 53 16.95 -9.42 -1.94
C ASP A 53 16.41 -10.83 -2.20
N ALA A 54 15.20 -10.94 -2.76
CA ALA A 54 14.55 -12.22 -3.02
C ALA A 54 15.16 -12.91 -4.26
N ARG A 55 15.70 -14.11 -4.07
CA ARG A 55 16.23 -14.93 -5.18
C ARG A 55 15.15 -15.86 -5.74
N GLY A 56 15.13 -16.00 -7.06
CA GLY A 56 14.28 -16.99 -7.75
C GLY A 56 12.78 -16.67 -7.77
N VAL A 57 12.40 -15.39 -7.65
CA VAL A 57 11.00 -14.97 -7.74
C VAL A 57 10.50 -15.12 -9.19
N ARG A 58 9.60 -16.09 -9.41
CA ARG A 58 9.02 -16.37 -10.74
C ARG A 58 8.04 -15.29 -11.20
N GLU A 59 7.31 -14.68 -10.27
CA GLU A 59 6.32 -13.63 -10.56
C GLU A 59 6.58 -12.38 -9.70
N PRO A 60 7.54 -11.52 -10.11
CA PRO A 60 7.95 -10.34 -9.34
C PRO A 60 6.79 -9.39 -9.00
N SER A 61 5.88 -9.15 -9.94
CA SER A 61 4.74 -8.24 -9.71
C SER A 61 3.73 -8.81 -8.70
N ALA A 62 3.51 -10.12 -8.69
CA ALA A 62 2.64 -10.78 -7.70
C ALA A 62 3.28 -10.76 -6.31
N TYR A 63 4.58 -11.07 -6.24
CA TYR A 63 5.37 -10.97 -5.02
C TYR A 63 5.33 -9.55 -4.44
N LEU A 64 5.51 -8.53 -5.28
CA LEU A 64 5.49 -7.13 -4.87
C LEU A 64 4.14 -6.73 -4.29
N ARG A 65 3.02 -7.06 -4.97
CA ARG A 65 1.66 -6.83 -4.47
C ARG A 65 1.43 -7.48 -3.11
N ALA A 66 1.80 -8.76 -2.97
CA ALA A 66 1.65 -9.49 -1.71
C ALA A 66 2.48 -8.86 -0.58
N THR A 67 3.70 -8.43 -0.89
CA THR A 67 4.60 -7.79 0.07
C THR A 67 4.03 -6.45 0.56
N VAL A 68 3.53 -5.60 -0.35
CA VAL A 68 2.85 -4.34 0.01
C VAL A 68 1.66 -4.60 0.93
N VAL A 69 0.79 -5.55 0.58
CA VAL A 69 -0.38 -5.90 1.41
C VAL A 69 0.04 -6.34 2.81
N ASN A 70 1.05 -7.19 2.91
CA ASN A 70 1.55 -7.69 4.19
C ASN A 70 2.20 -6.58 5.04
N LEU A 71 2.97 -5.69 4.43
CA LEU A 71 3.57 -4.54 5.09
C LEU A 71 2.50 -3.58 5.62
N SER A 72 1.50 -3.24 4.80
CA SER A 72 0.36 -2.40 5.20
C SER A 72 -0.38 -3.02 6.40
N ARG A 73 -0.72 -4.31 6.34
CA ARG A 73 -1.36 -5.03 7.45
C ARG A 73 -0.52 -5.02 8.72
N SER A 74 0.79 -5.27 8.60
CA SER A 74 1.71 -5.29 9.74
C SER A 74 1.79 -3.92 10.42
N ARG A 75 1.88 -2.83 9.63
CA ARG A 75 1.89 -1.46 10.15
C ARG A 75 0.60 -1.14 10.91
N ILE A 76 -0.56 -1.46 10.34
CA ILE A 76 -1.85 -1.26 10.99
C ILE A 76 -1.94 -2.05 12.29
N ARG A 77 -1.52 -3.33 12.29
CA ARG A 77 -1.49 -4.16 13.50
C ARG A 77 -0.60 -3.54 14.58
N ARG A 78 0.61 -3.08 14.23
CA ARG A 78 1.50 -2.39 15.17
C ARG A 78 0.88 -1.12 15.74
N ALA A 79 0.21 -0.32 14.91
CA ALA A 79 -0.49 0.89 15.38
C ALA A 79 -1.64 0.56 16.36
N VAL A 80 -2.43 -0.48 16.07
CA VAL A 80 -3.49 -0.95 16.98
C VAL A 80 -2.92 -1.46 18.30
N ILE A 81 -1.84 -2.25 18.25
CA ILE A 81 -1.15 -2.74 19.45
C ILE A 81 -0.58 -1.56 20.25
N ALA A 82 0.12 -0.62 19.60
CA ALA A 82 0.66 0.57 20.25
C ALA A 82 -0.43 1.40 20.93
N ARG A 83 -1.61 1.59 20.31
CA ARG A 83 -2.75 2.25 20.97
C ARG A 83 -3.27 1.49 22.19
N ARG A 84 -3.31 0.15 22.12
CA ARG A 84 -3.79 -0.71 23.22
C ARG A 84 -2.83 -0.74 24.41
N HIS A 85 -1.53 -0.70 24.16
CA HIS A 85 -0.49 -0.80 25.19
C HIS A 85 0.14 0.56 25.56
N GLY A 86 -0.18 1.64 24.84
CA GLY A 86 0.60 2.86 24.81
C GLY A 86 -0.23 4.13 24.70
N ALA A 87 -1.12 4.37 25.66
CA ALA A 87 -1.42 5.74 26.10
C ALA A 87 -0.18 6.50 26.65
N ALA A 88 1.05 5.95 26.48
CA ALA A 88 2.30 6.48 27.02
C ALA A 88 3.30 6.97 25.95
N GLN A 89 3.08 6.82 24.64
CA GLN A 89 3.92 7.49 23.63
C GLN A 89 3.21 7.54 22.27
N ALA A 90 2.68 8.71 21.94
CA ALA A 90 1.79 8.95 20.81
C ALA A 90 2.51 8.75 19.46
N VAL A 91 2.20 7.65 18.78
CA VAL A 91 2.22 7.60 17.31
C VAL A 91 0.82 7.97 16.86
N SER A 92 0.66 9.22 16.42
CA SER A 92 -0.62 9.73 15.95
C SER A 92 -0.99 9.02 14.64
N PHE A 93 -1.76 7.95 14.72
CA PHE A 93 -2.70 7.67 13.64
C PHE A 93 -3.85 8.64 13.87
N VAL A 94 -4.10 9.53 12.93
CA VAL A 94 -5.34 10.29 12.93
C VAL A 94 -6.46 9.28 12.67
N ASP A 95 -7.36 9.13 13.64
CA ASP A 95 -8.69 8.63 13.33
C ASP A 95 -9.32 9.71 12.45
N PRO A 96 -9.65 9.44 11.18
CA PRO A 96 -10.12 10.51 10.31
C PRO A 96 -11.40 11.17 10.86
N ALA A 97 -12.13 10.57 11.81
CA ALA A 97 -13.36 11.10 12.41
C ALA A 97 -13.29 12.50 13.09
N SER A 98 -12.19 13.26 13.00
CA SER A 98 -12.14 14.66 13.44
C SER A 98 -11.42 15.53 12.41
N GLY A 99 -12.17 16.33 11.66
CA GLY A 99 -11.66 17.29 10.68
C GLY A 99 -11.69 18.74 11.18
N PRO A 100 -11.00 19.67 10.50
CA PRO A 100 -11.43 21.06 10.41
C PRO A 100 -12.37 21.24 9.20
N GLU A 101 -13.44 22.00 9.42
CA GLU A 101 -14.34 22.47 8.37
C GLU A 101 -13.57 23.32 7.35
N GLY A 102 -13.52 22.84 6.12
CA GLY A 102 -13.09 23.59 4.95
C GLY A 102 -13.62 22.85 3.74
N VAL A 103 -14.61 23.44 3.05
CA VAL A 103 -15.31 22.83 1.92
C VAL A 103 -14.32 22.44 0.81
N PRO A 104 -14.03 21.15 0.56
CA PRO A 104 -13.24 20.76 -0.58
C PRO A 104 -14.20 20.52 -1.74
N THR A 105 -14.12 21.39 -2.74
CA THR A 105 -14.76 21.13 -4.03
C THR A 105 -13.99 19.96 -4.66
N GLN A 106 -14.66 18.79 -4.72
CA GLN A 106 -14.18 17.45 -5.08
C GLN A 106 -13.69 16.59 -3.90
N ILE A 107 -14.65 15.90 -3.28
CA ILE A 107 -14.40 14.68 -2.50
C ILE A 107 -13.81 13.63 -3.45
N THR A 108 -12.58 13.19 -3.22
CA THR A 108 -11.94 12.16 -4.05
C THR A 108 -12.30 10.78 -3.50
N VAL A 109 -12.39 9.75 -4.35
CA VAL A 109 -12.56 8.33 -3.94
C VAL A 109 -11.60 7.92 -2.81
N ARG A 110 -10.43 8.56 -2.76
CA ARG A 110 -9.41 8.39 -1.71
C ARG A 110 -9.94 8.79 -0.32
N ASP A 111 -10.59 9.94 -0.21
CA ASP A 111 -11.05 10.50 1.05
C ASP A 111 -12.19 9.65 1.63
N GLU A 112 -13.12 9.23 0.77
CA GLU A 112 -14.22 8.34 1.14
C GLU A 112 -13.74 6.97 1.59
N LEU A 113 -12.78 6.36 0.88
CA LEU A 113 -12.20 5.09 1.30
C LEU A 113 -11.51 5.22 2.66
N ALA A 114 -10.83 6.32 2.94
CA ALA A 114 -10.18 6.55 4.23
C ALA A 114 -11.19 6.58 5.40
N ARG A 115 -12.45 6.96 5.16
CA ARG A 115 -13.52 6.97 6.17
C ARG A 115 -14.12 5.61 6.48
N LEU A 116 -13.91 4.61 5.63
CA LEU A 116 -14.47 3.29 5.84
C LEU A 116 -13.79 2.54 7.00
N PRO A 117 -14.54 1.71 7.73
CA PRO A 117 -13.97 0.71 8.63
C PRO A 117 -12.90 -0.11 7.91
N ARG A 118 -11.75 -0.30 8.57
CA ARG A 118 -10.55 -0.94 8.00
C ARG A 118 -10.83 -2.17 7.15
N ARG A 119 -11.64 -3.12 7.66
CA ARG A 119 -11.92 -4.38 6.96
C ARG A 119 -12.72 -4.17 5.67
N GLN A 120 -13.63 -3.20 5.65
CA GLN A 120 -14.40 -2.84 4.46
C GLN A 120 -13.51 -2.16 3.42
N ARG A 121 -12.69 -1.19 3.86
CA ARG A 121 -11.69 -0.54 3.01
C ARG A 121 -10.77 -1.57 2.36
N GLU A 122 -10.20 -2.47 3.16
CA GLU A 122 -9.32 -3.52 2.69
C GLU A 122 -10.00 -4.40 1.62
N ALA A 123 -11.22 -4.88 1.87
CA ALA A 123 -11.95 -5.70 0.90
C ALA A 123 -12.17 -4.98 -0.45
N ILE A 124 -12.59 -3.71 -0.41
CA ILE A 124 -12.82 -2.90 -1.62
C ILE A 124 -11.49 -2.67 -2.36
N VAL A 125 -10.44 -2.27 -1.64
CA VAL A 125 -9.14 -1.99 -2.25
C VAL A 125 -8.56 -3.24 -2.88
N LEU A 126 -8.59 -4.39 -2.21
CA LEU A 126 -8.06 -5.64 -2.77
C LEU A 126 -8.83 -6.08 -4.02
N ARG A 127 -10.16 -5.94 -4.02
CA ARG A 127 -11.02 -6.27 -5.17
C ARG A 127 -10.71 -5.41 -6.39
N TYR A 128 -10.62 -4.09 -6.22
CA TYR A 128 -10.58 -3.16 -7.35
C TYR A 128 -9.18 -2.66 -7.72
N TYR A 129 -8.21 -2.76 -6.82
CA TYR A 129 -6.87 -2.16 -7.00
C TYR A 129 -5.75 -3.19 -7.00
N ALA A 130 -5.95 -4.35 -6.36
CA ALA A 130 -4.98 -5.45 -6.39
C ALA A 130 -5.37 -6.57 -7.36
N GLY A 131 -6.56 -6.50 -7.96
CA GLY A 131 -7.10 -7.55 -8.86
C GLY A 131 -7.31 -8.89 -8.14
N MET A 132 -7.41 -8.89 -6.81
CA MET A 132 -7.60 -10.11 -6.03
C MET A 132 -9.10 -10.40 -5.91
N SER A 133 -9.54 -11.46 -6.58
CA SER A 133 -10.85 -12.09 -6.44
C SER A 133 -10.69 -13.51 -5.93
#